data_AF-A0A1E7JZC4-F1
#
_entry.id   AF-A0A1E7JZC4-F1
#
_cell.length_a   1.000
_cell.length_b   1.000
_cell.length_c   1.000
_cell.angle_alpha   90.00
_cell.angle_beta   90.00
_cell.angle_gamma   90.00
#
_symmetry.space_group_name_H-M   'P 1'
#
loop_
_entity.id
_entity.type
_entity.pdbx_description
1 polymer ?
#
loop_
_entity_poly.entity_id
_entity_poly.type
_entity_poly.pdbx_seq_one_letter_code
_entity_poly.pdbx_strand_id
1 'polypeptide(L)'
;MTTKKYTVTLPEELAEAIRADVGPGGFSRYVAQAIERKREQERLGEAIDWWESEYGPVSEAEMAEAAAERQDIERRHAELSRESDQEGAPKPARDDSQRAA
;
A
#
# COMPACT_ATOMS: atom_id res chain seq x y z
N MET A 1 -7.51 -10.55 -19.31
CA MET A 1 -6.07 -10.85 -19.49
C MET A 1 -5.96 -12.30 -19.94
N THR A 2 -5.23 -12.60 -21.02
CA THR A 2 -5.03 -13.99 -21.48
C THR A 2 -3.91 -14.64 -20.69
N THR A 3 -4.13 -15.86 -20.21
CA THR A 3 -3.13 -16.62 -19.45
C THR A 3 -2.50 -17.69 -20.34
N LYS A 4 -1.18 -17.86 -20.23
CA LYS A 4 -0.43 -18.92 -20.91
C LYS A 4 0.26 -19.78 -19.85
N LYS A 5 0.12 -21.10 -19.97
CA LYS A 5 0.75 -22.04 -19.05
C LYS A 5 2.24 -22.17 -19.37
N TYR A 6 3.08 -21.98 -18.36
CA TYR A 6 4.50 -22.29 -18.38
C TYR A 6 4.78 -23.37 -17.34
N THR A 7 5.72 -24.28 -17.64
CA THR A 7 6.17 -25.31 -16.70
C THR A 7 7.56 -24.92 -16.20
N VAL A 8 7.73 -24.93 -14.88
CA VAL A 8 9.01 -24.64 -14.21
C VAL A 8 9.27 -25.71 -13.15
N THR A 9 10.54 -26.02 -12.91
CA THR A 9 10.93 -26.92 -11.82
C THR A 9 11.16 -26.11 -10.56
N LEU A 10 10.55 -26.55 -9.45
CA LEU A 10 10.65 -25.92 -8.13
C LEU A 10 11.14 -26.96 -7.12
N PRO A 11 11.86 -26.55 -6.06
CA PRO A 11 12.13 -27.43 -4.93
C PRO A 11 10.82 -27.97 -4.36
N GLU A 12 10.77 -29.29 -4.14
CA GLU A 12 9.56 -29.97 -3.64
C GLU A 12 9.11 -29.40 -2.29
N GLU A 13 10.05 -29.23 -1.35
CA GLU A 13 9.77 -28.66 -0.03
C GLU A 13 9.11 -27.29 -0.11
N LEU A 14 9.58 -26.43 -1.03
CA LEU A 14 9.00 -25.10 -1.24
C LEU A 14 7.60 -25.18 -1.85
N ALA A 15 7.41 -26.05 -2.84
CA ALA A 15 6.13 -26.20 -3.50
C ALA A 15 5.06 -26.71 -2.53
N GLU A 16 5.40 -27.69 -1.69
CA GLU A 16 4.48 -28.24 -0.68
C GLU A 16 4.21 -27.26 0.46
N ALA A 17 5.22 -26.50 0.92
CA ALA A 17 5.02 -25.44 1.89
C ALA A 17 4.01 -24.39 1.39
N ILE A 18 4.18 -23.91 0.15
CA ILE A 18 3.24 -22.95 -0.45
C ILE A 18 1.84 -23.56 -0.59
N ARG A 19 1.74 -24.84 -1.03
CA ARG A 19 0.45 -25.52 -1.15
C ARG A 19 -0.29 -25.64 0.19
N ALA A 20 0.45 -25.90 1.27
CA ALA A 20 -0.11 -25.95 2.61
C ALA A 20 -0.68 -24.58 3.05
N ASP A 21 0.03 -23.49 2.76
CA ASP A 21 -0.37 -22.12 3.13
C ASP A 21 -1.58 -21.61 2.33
N VAL A 22 -1.60 -21.86 1.02
CA VAL A 22 -2.59 -21.24 0.11
C VAL A 22 -3.81 -22.11 -0.16
N GLY A 23 -3.74 -23.39 0.22
CA GLY A 23 -4.79 -24.37 0.03
C GLY A 23 -5.03 -24.79 -1.44
N PRO A 24 -6.06 -25.62 -1.67
CA PRO A 24 -6.37 -26.17 -2.99
C PRO A 24 -6.66 -25.08 -4.03
N GLY A 25 -5.98 -25.13 -5.18
CA GLY A 25 -6.19 -24.18 -6.28
C GLY A 25 -5.57 -22.79 -6.08
N GLY A 26 -4.98 -22.50 -4.92
CA GLY A 26 -4.33 -21.21 -4.63
C GLY A 26 -2.90 -21.06 -5.18
N PHE A 27 -2.25 -22.17 -5.51
CA PHE A 27 -0.82 -22.22 -5.87
C PHE A 27 -0.46 -21.31 -7.06
N SER A 28 -1.18 -21.44 -8.18
CA SER A 28 -0.89 -20.63 -9.38
C SER A 28 -1.09 -19.13 -9.14
N ARG A 29 -2.09 -18.75 -8.33
CA ARG A 29 -2.35 -17.35 -7.96
C ARG A 29 -1.22 -16.81 -7.10
N TYR A 30 -0.79 -17.58 -6.11
CA TYR A 30 0.33 -17.21 -5.25
C TYR A 30 1.61 -16.99 -6.05
N VAL A 31 1.95 -17.93 -6.94
CA VAL A 31 3.15 -17.82 -7.79
C VAL A 31 3.06 -16.60 -8.71
N ALA A 32 1.91 -16.35 -9.32
CA ALA A 32 1.73 -15.15 -10.16
C ALA A 32 1.96 -13.86 -9.37
N GLN A 33 1.33 -13.73 -8.19
CA GLN A 33 1.48 -12.56 -7.32
C GLN A 33 2.92 -12.40 -6.80
N ALA A 34 3.57 -13.50 -6.44
CA ALA A 34 4.96 -13.48 -5.98
C ALA A 34 5.91 -12.99 -7.10
N ILE A 35 5.71 -13.46 -8.34
CA ILE A 35 6.49 -13.03 -9.49
C ILE A 35 6.23 -11.55 -9.81
N GLU A 36 4.97 -11.12 -9.81
CA GLU A 36 4.62 -9.71 -10.02
C GLU A 36 5.29 -8.80 -8.97
N ARG A 37 5.19 -9.18 -7.69
CA ARG A 37 5.82 -8.43 -6.60
C ARG A 37 7.34 -8.43 -6.72
N LYS A 38 7.95 -9.54 -7.11
CA LYS A 38 9.40 -9.62 -7.32
C LYS A 38 9.86 -8.72 -8.46
N ARG A 39 9.17 -8.72 -9.60
CA ARG A 39 9.50 -7.83 -10.73
C ARG A 39 9.34 -6.36 -10.38
N GLU A 40 8.34 -6.02 -9.58
CA GLU A 40 8.18 -4.65 -9.10
C GLU A 40 9.34 -4.24 -8.19
N GLN A 41 9.74 -5.09 -7.26
CA GLN A 41 10.90 -4.83 -6.40
C GLN A 41 12.21 -4.72 -7.18
N GLU A 42 12.40 -5.54 -8.21
CA GLU A 42 13.58 -5.46 -9.10
C GLU A 42 13.65 -4.11 -9.80
N ARG A 43 12.54 -3.62 -10.37
CA ARG A 43 12.46 -2.30 -11.00
C ARG A 43 12.68 -1.15 -10.02
N LEU A 44 12.15 -1.27 -8.81
CA LEU A 44 12.39 -0.28 -7.76
C LEU A 44 13.87 -0.27 -7.35
N GLY A 45 14.50 -1.44 -7.27
CA GLY A 45 15.94 -1.58 -7.03
C GLY A 45 16.76 -0.89 -8.13
N GLU A 46 16.46 -1.18 -9.40
CA GLU A 46 17.12 -0.53 -10.55
C GLU A 46 16.98 1.00 -10.52
N ALA A 47 15.81 1.51 -10.11
CA ALA A 47 15.61 2.94 -9.95
C ALA A 47 16.48 3.50 -8.81
N ILE A 48 16.48 2.86 -7.64
CA ILE A 48 17.31 3.27 -6.49
C ILE A 48 18.79 3.28 -6.88
N ASP A 49 19.28 2.22 -7.53
CA ASP A 49 20.67 2.12 -7.98
C ASP A 49 21.04 3.29 -8.91
N TRP A 50 20.13 3.70 -9.79
CA TRP A 50 20.33 4.86 -10.66
C TRP A 50 20.41 6.17 -9.85
N TRP A 51 19.51 6.37 -8.88
CA TRP A 51 19.55 7.56 -8.01
C TRP A 51 20.83 7.59 -7.17
N GLU A 52 21.24 6.48 -6.57
CA GLU A 52 22.46 6.41 -5.77
C GLU A 52 23.72 6.61 -6.61
N SER A 53 23.71 6.20 -7.89
CA SER A 53 24.81 6.47 -8.81
C SER A 53 25.00 7.97 -9.08
N GLU A 54 23.91 8.75 -9.12
CA GLU A 54 23.96 10.19 -9.42
C GLU A 54 24.16 11.05 -8.16
N TYR A 55 23.55 10.66 -7.03
CA TYR A 55 23.47 11.48 -5.82
C TYR A 55 24.23 10.90 -4.63
N GLY A 56 24.69 9.65 -4.72
CA GLY A 56 25.25 8.91 -3.59
C GLY A 56 24.17 8.22 -2.73
N PRO A 57 24.59 7.35 -1.80
CA PRO A 57 23.66 6.64 -0.91
C PRO A 57 22.98 7.62 0.05
N VAL A 58 21.70 7.35 0.35
CA VAL A 58 20.93 8.16 1.30
C VAL A 58 21.45 7.92 2.71
N SER A 59 21.79 9.00 3.43
CA SER A 59 22.26 8.91 4.81
C SER A 59 21.11 8.66 5.80
N GLU A 60 21.44 8.08 6.96
CA GLU A 60 20.47 7.87 8.04
C GLU A 60 19.85 9.20 8.53
N ALA A 61 20.61 10.30 8.48
CA ALA A 61 20.15 11.62 8.86
C ALA A 61 19.08 12.15 7.88
N GLU A 62 19.32 12.02 6.57
CA GLU A 62 18.35 12.41 5.52
C GLU A 62 17.09 11.54 5.60
N MET A 63 17.23 10.24 5.85
CA MET A 63 16.10 9.33 6.08
C MET A 63 15.26 9.75 7.30
N ALA A 64 15.92 10.14 8.40
CA ALA A 64 15.24 10.58 9.62
C ALA A 64 14.50 11.91 9.42
N GLU A 65 15.12 12.86 8.70
CA GLU A 65 14.49 14.14 8.34
C GLU A 65 13.25 13.92 7.47
N ALA A 66 13.36 13.11 6.40
CA ALA A 66 12.24 12.78 5.54
C ALA A 66 11.11 12.04 6.28
N ALA A 67 11.45 11.15 7.21
CA ALA A 67 10.47 10.45 8.04
C ALA A 67 9.71 11.41 8.97
N ALA A 68 10.39 12.39 9.57
CA ALA A 68 9.76 13.41 10.40
C ALA A 68 8.82 14.29 9.57
N GLU A 69 9.25 14.75 8.39
CA GLU A 69 8.41 15.53 7.48
C GLU A 69 7.15 14.75 7.07
N ARG A 70 7.31 13.48 6.70
CA ARG A 70 6.19 12.59 6.35
C ARG A 70 5.17 12.48 7.49
N GLN A 71 5.63 12.31 8.73
CA GLN A 71 4.74 12.23 9.90
C GLN A 71 3.97 13.53 10.15
N ASP A 72 4.61 14.68 9.95
CA ASP A 72 3.96 15.97 10.09
C ASP A 72 2.91 16.21 8.99
N ILE A 73 3.19 15.78 7.76
CA ILE A 73 2.22 15.78 6.66
C ILE A 73 1.02 14.89 6.99
N GLU A 74 1.25 13.67 7.47
CA GLU A 74 0.18 12.74 7.86
C GLU A 74 -0.70 13.31 8.98
N ARG A 75 -0.10 13.98 9.97
CA ARG A 75 -0.83 14.64 11.04
C ARG A 75 -1.74 15.74 10.52
N ARG A 76 -1.22 16.63 9.66
CA ARG A 76 -1.99 17.71 9.04
C ARG A 76 -3.16 17.14 8.24
N HIS A 77 -2.92 16.08 7.46
CA HIS A 77 -3.98 15.42 6.69
C HIS A 77 -5.06 14.83 7.59
N ALA A 78 -4.70 14.20 8.70
CA ALA A 78 -5.66 13.66 9.65
C ALA A 78 -6.52 14.74 10.32
N GLU A 79 -5.94 15.89 10.63
CA GLU A 79 -6.65 17.05 11.18
C GLU A 79 -7.67 17.60 10.18
N LEU A 80 -7.25 17.81 8.92
CA LEU A 80 -8.13 18.27 7.85
C LEU A 80 -9.28 17.29 7.56
N SER A 81 -9.02 15.98 7.55
CA SER A 81 -10.08 14.97 7.38
C SER A 81 -11.12 15.05 8.50
N ARG A 82 -10.70 15.24 9.76
CA ARG A 82 -11.59 15.38 10.91
C ARG A 82 -12.41 16.66 10.89
N GLU A 83 -11.87 17.75 10.35
CA GLU A 83 -12.59 19.01 10.17
C GLU A 83 -13.66 18.88 9.09
N SER A 84 -13.33 18.27 7.95
CA SER A 84 -14.31 18.00 6.89
C SER A 84 -15.43 17.04 7.30
N ASP A 85 -15.13 16.07 8.17
CA ASP A 85 -16.15 15.17 8.73
C ASP A 85 -17.10 15.89 9.71
N GLN A 86 -16.61 16.92 10.42
CA GLN A 86 -17.42 17.74 11.34
C GLN A 86 -18.30 18.76 10.60
N GLU A 87 -17.85 19.28 9.46
CA GLU A 87 -18.59 20.26 8.65
C GLU A 87 -19.72 19.62 7.81
N GLY A 88 -19.64 18.31 7.56
CA GLY A 88 -20.69 17.52 6.88
C GLY A 88 -21.83 17.03 7.79
N ALA A 89 -21.81 17.31 9.09
CA ALA A 89 -22.87 16.90 10.00
C ALA A 89 -24.19 17.65 9.71
N PRO A 90 -25.34 16.96 9.54
CA PRO A 90 -26.60 17.62 9.21
C PRO A 90 -27.02 18.55 10.36
N LYS A 91 -27.23 19.84 10.03
CA LYS A 91 -27.76 20.85 10.95
C LYS A 91 -29.08 20.33 11.55
N PRO A 92 -29.28 20.36 12.89
CA PRO A 92 -30.52 19.87 13.47
C PRO A 92 -31.68 20.66 12.87
N ALA A 93 -32.66 19.93 12.33
CA ALA A 93 -33.88 20.50 11.78
C ALA A 93 -34.48 21.45 12.83
N ARG A 94 -34.65 22.73 12.46
CA ARG A 94 -35.31 23.70 13.33
C ARG A 94 -36.74 23.20 13.55
N ASP A 95 -37.07 22.96 14.81
CA ASP A 95 -38.42 22.59 15.23
C ASP A 95 -39.33 23.81 15.07
N ASP A 96 -40.06 23.86 13.96
CA ASP A 96 -41.03 24.91 13.62
C ASP A 96 -42.36 24.76 14.37
N SER A 97 -42.40 23.99 15.46
CA SER A 97 -43.62 23.69 16.23
C SER A 97 -44.09 24.81 17.17
N GLN A 98 -43.54 26.04 17.09
CA GLN A 98 -43.94 27.18 17.93
C GLN A 98 -44.58 28.38 17.19
N ARG A 99 -45.22 28.17 16.04
CA ARG A 99 -46.07 29.20 15.42
C ARG A 99 -47.50 28.71 15.17
N ALA A 100 -48.26 28.60 16.25
CA ALA A 100 -49.72 28.74 16.20
C ALA A 100 -50.23 29.12 17.60
N ALA A 101 -50.41 30.42 17.82
CA ALA A 101 -51.21 30.99 18.90
C ALA A 101 -52.13 32.04 18.30
#